data_AF-W2FLF2-F1
#
_entry.id   AF-W2FLF2-F1
#
_cell.length_a   1.000
_cell.length_b   1.000
_cell.length_c   1.000
_cell.angle_alpha   90.00
_cell.angle_beta   90.00
_cell.angle_gamma   90.00
#
_symmetry.space_group_name_H-M   'P 1'
#
loop_
_entity.id
_entity.type
_entity.pdbx_description
1 polymer ?
#
loop_
_entity_poly.entity_id
_entity_poly.type
_entity_poly.pdbx_seq_one_letter_code
_entity_poly.pdbx_strand_id
1 'polypeptide(L)'
;NYTHSHLTSSAQASTYLTTKSLPLDNQDREDVKTLADACVSSTHIANFLNDRIACKVTPQQTRNLIRNITGQATGEDRLKNMLHCLRQIDGSD
;
A
#
# COMPACT_ATOMS: atom_id res chain seq x y z
N ASN A 1 20.11 -0.76 -30.87
CA ASN A 1 19.36 0.02 -29.86
C ASN A 1 17.87 -0.07 -30.19
N TYR A 2 17.16 -1.00 -29.56
CA TYR A 2 15.71 -1.13 -29.72
C TYR A 2 15.05 -0.56 -28.47
N THR A 3 14.61 0.70 -28.56
CA THR A 3 13.86 1.35 -27.48
C THR A 3 12.44 0.77 -27.50
N HIS A 4 12.12 -0.13 -26.57
CA HIS A 4 10.76 -0.64 -26.40
C HIS A 4 9.84 0.45 -25.84
N SER A 5 9.27 1.26 -26.73
CA SER A 5 8.22 2.23 -26.40
C SER A 5 6.89 1.50 -26.25
N HIS A 6 6.59 0.99 -25.05
CA HIS A 6 5.24 0.53 -24.74
C HIS A 6 4.31 1.75 -24.62
N LEU A 7 3.49 1.98 -25.65
CA LEU A 7 2.39 2.92 -25.60
C LEU A 7 1.37 2.44 -24.56
N THR A 8 1.46 2.95 -23.33
CA THR A 8 0.41 2.78 -22.33
C THR A 8 -0.81 3.58 -22.75
N SER A 9 -1.86 2.88 -23.16
CA SER A 9 -3.18 3.46 -23.46
C SER A 9 -3.77 4.14 -22.21
N SER A 10 -4.60 5.16 -22.39
CA SER A 10 -5.29 5.87 -21.28
C SER A 10 -6.11 4.93 -20.38
N ALA A 11 -6.64 3.83 -20.93
CA ALA A 11 -7.32 2.79 -20.18
C ALA A 11 -6.37 2.02 -19.26
N GLN A 12 -5.16 1.69 -19.73
CA GLN A 12 -4.11 1.08 -18.91
C GLN A 12 -3.52 2.08 -17.92
N ALA A 13 -3.46 3.37 -18.27
CA ALA A 13 -3.06 4.40 -17.33
C ALA A 13 -4.06 4.56 -16.17
N SER A 14 -5.36 4.43 -16.49
CA SER A 14 -6.45 4.54 -15.52
C SER A 14 -6.41 3.42 -14.48
N THR A 15 -6.02 2.19 -14.85
CA THR A 15 -5.87 1.09 -13.86
C THR A 15 -4.77 1.34 -12.84
N TYR A 16 -3.83 2.26 -13.09
CA TYR A 16 -2.84 2.69 -12.11
C TYR A 16 -3.38 3.74 -11.11
N LEU A 17 -4.40 4.52 -11.45
CA LEU A 17 -4.80 5.72 -10.69
C LEU A 17 -5.89 5.49 -9.63
N THR A 18 -6.55 4.32 -9.60
CA THR A 18 -7.81 4.12 -8.86
C THR A 18 -7.65 3.66 -7.41
N THR A 19 -6.63 4.10 -6.67
CA THR A 19 -6.51 3.76 -5.23
C THR A 19 -7.68 4.29 -4.39
N LYS A 20 -8.40 5.33 -4.87
CA LYS A 20 -9.67 5.83 -4.31
C LYS A 20 -10.86 4.87 -4.49
N SER A 21 -10.76 3.87 -5.38
CA SER A 21 -11.84 2.94 -5.70
C SER A 21 -11.72 1.59 -4.99
N LEU A 22 -10.65 1.36 -4.22
CA LEU A 22 -10.54 0.14 -3.44
C LEU A 22 -11.48 0.24 -2.22
N PRO A 23 -12.29 -0.79 -1.93
CA PRO A 23 -13.18 -0.83 -0.77
C PRO A 23 -12.36 -1.08 0.49
N LEU A 24 -11.55 -0.10 0.90
CA LEU A 24 -10.69 -0.16 2.09
C LEU A 24 -11.32 0.69 3.19
N ASP A 25 -11.46 0.10 4.38
CA ASP A 25 -11.80 0.86 5.58
C ASP A 25 -10.56 1.59 6.15
N ASN A 26 -10.73 2.31 7.26
CA ASN A 26 -9.61 3.03 7.88
C ASN A 26 -8.55 2.09 8.45
N GLN A 27 -8.95 0.92 8.95
CA GLN A 27 -8.03 -0.06 9.54
C GLN A 27 -7.17 -0.71 8.45
N ASP A 28 -7.75 -1.07 7.32
CA ASP A 28 -7.04 -1.58 6.14
C ASP A 28 -5.92 -0.64 5.72
N ARG A 29 -6.19 0.67 5.77
CA ARG A 29 -5.22 1.71 5.37
C ARG A 29 -4.10 1.86 6.39
N GLU A 30 -4.41 1.83 7.68
CA GLU A 30 -3.39 1.87 8.75
C GLU A 30 -2.53 0.60 8.78
N ASP A 31 -3.10 -0.57 8.49
CA ASP A 31 -2.34 -1.81 8.42
C ASP A 31 -1.42 -1.83 7.20
N VAL A 32 -1.88 -1.33 6.04
CA VAL A 32 -1.01 -1.13 4.86
C VAL A 32 0.12 -0.14 5.17
N LYS A 33 -0.16 0.95 5.91
CA LYS A 33 0.85 1.91 6.33
C LYS A 33 1.92 1.24 7.21
N THR A 34 1.48 0.47 8.20
CA THR A 34 2.34 -0.27 9.11
C THR A 34 3.23 -1.27 8.37
N LEU A 35 2.65 -2.09 7.48
CA LEU A 35 3.40 -3.05 6.67
C LEU A 35 4.41 -2.37 5.74
N ALA A 36 4.03 -1.23 5.16
CA ALA A 36 4.93 -0.45 4.30
C ALA A 36 6.09 0.17 5.09
N ASP A 37 5.83 0.68 6.29
CA ASP A 37 6.85 1.21 7.19
C ASP A 37 7.81 0.10 7.67
N ALA A 38 7.33 -1.13 7.81
CA ALA A 38 8.15 -2.32 8.06
C ALA A 38 8.89 -2.88 6.82
N CYS A 39 8.90 -2.14 5.70
CA CYS A 39 9.54 -2.54 4.44
C CYS A 39 9.01 -3.85 3.82
N VAL A 40 7.77 -4.25 4.13
CA VAL A 40 7.14 -5.44 3.53
C VAL A 40 6.93 -5.20 2.03
N SER A 41 7.20 -6.23 1.22
CA SER A 41 7.09 -6.08 -0.23
C SER A 41 5.64 -5.85 -0.69
N SER A 42 5.46 -5.01 -1.70
CA SER A 42 4.14 -4.72 -2.28
C SER A 42 3.37 -5.98 -2.75
N THR A 43 4.06 -7.07 -3.05
CA THR A 43 3.44 -8.36 -3.39
C THR A 43 2.79 -9.02 -2.18
N HIS A 44 3.47 -9.03 -1.04
CA HIS A 44 2.93 -9.59 0.20
C HIS A 44 1.78 -8.74 0.74
N ILE A 45 1.90 -7.41 0.65
CA ILE A 45 0.81 -6.49 1.02
C ILE A 45 -0.40 -6.69 0.08
N ALA A 46 -0.19 -6.93 -1.21
CA ALA A 46 -1.28 -7.24 -2.14
C ALA A 46 -2.02 -8.53 -1.76
N ASN A 47 -1.27 -9.58 -1.39
CA ASN A 47 -1.87 -10.84 -0.94
C ASN A 47 -2.66 -10.65 0.36
N PHE A 48 -2.10 -9.96 1.34
CA PHE A 48 -2.81 -9.58 2.57
C PHE A 48 -4.12 -8.85 2.28
N LEU A 49 -4.11 -7.88 1.36
CA LEU A 49 -5.33 -7.18 0.96
C LEU A 49 -6.32 -8.11 0.25
N ASN A 50 -5.86 -9.00 -0.64
CA ASN A 50 -6.70 -9.96 -1.34
C ASN A 50 -7.43 -10.93 -0.39
N ASP A 51 -6.82 -11.29 0.73
CA ASP A 51 -7.44 -12.17 1.73
C ASP A 51 -8.50 -11.44 2.56
N ARG A 52 -8.38 -10.11 2.66
CA ARG A 52 -9.20 -9.27 3.53
C ARG A 52 -10.36 -8.60 2.83
N ILE A 53 -10.19 -8.24 1.55
CA ILE A 53 -11.21 -7.59 0.75
C ILE A 53 -11.63 -8.49 -0.41
N ALA A 54 -12.91 -8.46 -0.76
CA ALA A 54 -13.48 -9.30 -1.83
C ALA A 54 -13.04 -8.90 -3.26
N CYS A 55 -11.97 -8.10 -3.42
CA CYS A 55 -11.51 -7.59 -4.71
C CYS A 55 -10.02 -7.90 -4.92
N LYS A 56 -9.66 -8.23 -6.16
CA LYS A 56 -8.28 -8.52 -6.53
C LYS A 56 -7.45 -7.23 -6.62
N VAL A 57 -6.56 -7.06 -5.67
CA VAL A 57 -5.54 -6.01 -5.63
C VAL A 57 -4.24 -6.52 -6.26
N THR A 58 -3.76 -5.78 -7.25
CA THR A 58 -2.47 -6.05 -7.89
C THR A 58 -1.31 -5.43 -7.10
N PRO A 59 -0.07 -5.95 -7.23
CA PRO A 59 1.11 -5.32 -6.63
C PRO A 59 1.31 -3.86 -7.06
N GLN A 60 0.94 -3.51 -8.30
CA GLN A 60 1.05 -2.13 -8.78
C GLN A 60 0.03 -1.19 -8.12
N GLN A 61 -1.23 -1.64 -7.94
CA GLN A 61 -2.22 -0.90 -7.17
C GLN A 61 -1.78 -0.73 -5.71
N THR A 62 -1.16 -1.77 -5.13
CA THR A 62 -0.58 -1.72 -3.79
C THR A 62 0.55 -0.70 -3.69
N ARG A 63 1.47 -0.64 -4.67
CA ARG A 63 2.51 0.41 -4.72
C ARG A 63 1.93 1.81 -4.80
N ASN A 64 0.89 2.01 -5.61
CA ASN A 64 0.22 3.30 -5.71
C ASN A 64 -0.52 3.67 -4.42
N LEU A 65 -1.09 2.69 -3.73
CA LEU A 65 -1.74 2.88 -2.42
C LEU A 65 -0.71 3.30 -1.37
N ILE A 66 0.41 2.58 -1.26
CA ILE A 66 1.53 2.94 -0.38
C ILE A 66 2.01 4.35 -0.69
N ARG A 67 2.24 4.68 -1.97
CA ARG A 67 2.66 6.03 -2.37
C ARG A 67 1.66 7.11 -1.97
N ASN A 68 0.35 6.84 -2.04
CA ASN A 68 -0.68 7.79 -1.62
C ASN A 68 -0.73 7.96 -0.10
N ILE A 69 -0.58 6.87 0.67
CA ILE A 69 -0.58 6.87 2.14
C ILE A 69 0.70 7.53 2.66
N THR A 70 1.87 7.08 2.21
CA THR A 70 3.17 7.61 2.63
C THR A 70 3.42 9.00 2.07
N GLY A 71 2.94 9.33 0.86
CA GLY A 71 3.06 10.67 0.29
C GLY A 71 2.23 11.73 1.04
N GLN A 72 1.28 11.30 1.87
CA GLN A 72 0.53 12.17 2.78
C GLN A 72 1.08 12.18 4.22
N ALA A 73 1.93 11.23 4.59
CA ALA A 73 2.48 11.11 5.94
C ALA A 73 3.82 11.87 6.06
N THR A 74 3.98 12.67 7.11
CA THR A 74 5.26 13.29 7.42
C THR A 74 6.26 12.25 7.97
N GLY A 75 7.56 12.58 7.99
CA GLY A 75 8.56 11.71 8.62
C GLY A 75 8.28 11.43 10.10
N GLU A 76 7.69 12.40 10.81
CA GLU A 76 7.26 12.27 12.20
C GLU A 76 6.12 11.27 12.35
N ASP A 77 5.13 11.29 11.46
CA ASP A 77 3.99 10.36 11.48
C ASP A 77 4.43 8.91 11.29
N ARG A 78 5.47 8.69 10.47
CA ARG A 78 6.06 7.36 10.24
C ARG A 78 6.76 6.84 11.49
N LEU A 79 7.57 7.68 12.14
CA LEU A 79 8.28 7.31 13.38
C LEU A 79 7.30 6.99 14.52
N LYS A 80 6.24 7.77 14.68
CA LYS A 80 5.18 7.50 15.68
C LYS A 80 4.49 6.17 15.42
N ASN A 81 4.14 5.86 14.18
CA ASN A 81 3.51 4.58 13.83
C ASN A 81 4.43 3.39 14.10
N MET A 82 5.72 3.46 13.72
CA MET A 82 6.68 2.40 14.02
C MET A 82 6.83 2.16 15.53
N LEU A 83 6.96 3.23 16.33
CA LEU A 83 7.05 3.14 17.79
C LEU A 83 5.79 2.52 18.41
N HIS A 84 4.61 2.89 17.90
CA HIS A 84 3.35 2.29 18.34
C HIS A 84 3.35 0.79 18.08
N CYS A 85 3.76 0.35 16.89
CA CYS A 85 3.80 -1.07 16.53
C CYS A 85 4.73 -1.87 17.44
N LEU A 86 5.92 -1.34 17.72
CA LEU A 86 6.87 -1.96 18.66
C LEU A 86 6.28 -2.08 20.07
N ARG A 87 5.53 -1.07 20.52
CA ARG A 87 4.88 -1.09 21.84
C ARG A 87 3.78 -2.15 21.95
N GLN A 88 3.03 -2.39 20.88
CA GLN A 88 2.01 -3.45 20.87
C GLN A 88 2.64 -4.85 20.94
N ILE A 89 3.81 -5.05 20.33
CA ILE A 89 4.56 -6.31 20.42
C ILE A 89 5.07 -6.53 21.85
N ASP A 90 5.56 -5.48 22.52
CA ASP A 90 6.08 -5.55 23.90
C ASP A 90 4.98 -5.75 24.96
N GLY A 91 3.76 -5.29 24.69
CA GLY A 91 2.59 -5.42 25.58
C GLY A 91 1.70 -6.63 25.30
N SER A 92 2.06 -7.51 24.36
CA SER A 92 1.32 -8.74 24.07
C SER A 92 1.85 -9.88 24.95
N ASP A 93 1.24 -10.04 26.13
CA ASP A 93 1.35 -11.21 27.02
C ASP A 93 0.05 -12.03 26.94
#